data_AF-A0A6G9XRT4-F1
#
_entry.id   AF-A0A6G9XRT4-F1
#
_cell.length_a   1.000
_cell.length_b   1.000
_cell.length_c   1.000
_cell.angle_alpha   90.00
_cell.angle_beta   90.00
_cell.angle_gamma   90.00
#
_symmetry.space_group_name_H-M   'P 1'
#
loop_
_entity.id
_entity.type
_entity.pdbx_description
1 polymer ?
#
loop_
_entity_poly.entity_id
_entity_poly.type
_entity_poly.pdbx_seq_one_letter_code
_entity_poly.pdbx_strand_id
1 'polypeptide(L)'
;MLVLGPATRADAVLFGVAIEADEHICDGADHDERWYQEVGEWLELSPLNFDKPVHTETRRLLYGNPAFDKDTRNAMCAGEAAFNEKLQTVITESYVIGNLQELCETNEGLLRYMKRRSAVFQWITVNDWNTPKPPAPTCLA
;
A
#
# COMPACT_ATOMS: atom_id res chain seq x y z
N MET A 1 -21.47 5.04 -1.35
CA MET A 1 -21.11 6.45 -1.08
C MET A 1 -20.42 6.50 0.27
N LEU A 2 -19.10 6.67 0.28
CA LEU A 2 -18.34 6.83 1.54
C LEU A 2 -18.40 8.30 1.95
N VAL A 3 -19.14 8.58 3.03
CA VAL A 3 -19.16 9.89 3.68
C VAL A 3 -17.94 9.96 4.62
N LEU A 4 -16.96 10.80 4.26
CA LEU A 4 -15.73 11.02 5.03
C LEU A 4 -15.95 12.20 5.98
N GLY A 5 -16.13 11.91 7.27
CA GLY A 5 -16.12 12.89 8.37
C GLY A 5 -14.69 13.33 8.74
N PRO A 6 -14.54 14.27 9.70
CA PRO A 6 -13.28 14.98 9.95
C PRO A 6 -12.12 14.05 10.34
N ALA A 7 -10.89 14.53 10.12
CA ALA A 7 -9.53 13.98 10.37
C ALA A 7 -9.39 12.53 10.89
N THR A 8 -10.10 12.15 11.95
CA THR A 8 -10.15 10.79 12.51
C THR A 8 -10.59 9.69 11.52
N ARG A 9 -11.24 10.03 10.40
CA ARG A 9 -11.48 9.07 9.30
C ARG A 9 -10.41 9.03 8.22
N ALA A 10 -9.61 10.08 8.05
CA ALA A 10 -8.44 9.99 7.19
C ALA A 10 -7.49 8.95 7.77
N ASP A 11 -7.29 8.94 9.08
CA ASP A 11 -6.51 7.93 9.80
C ASP A 11 -7.02 6.50 9.51
N ALA A 12 -8.32 6.24 9.60
CA ALA A 12 -8.90 4.92 9.28
C ALA A 12 -8.73 4.51 7.80
N VAL A 13 -8.69 5.46 6.87
CA VAL A 13 -8.40 5.22 5.43
C VAL A 13 -6.90 5.04 5.20
N LEU A 14 -6.05 5.72 5.99
CA LEU A 14 -4.59 5.57 6.02
C LEU A 14 -4.17 4.20 6.60
N PHE A 15 -4.95 3.64 7.53
CA PHE A 15 -4.78 2.28 8.05
C PHE A 15 -5.46 1.21 7.18
N GLY A 16 -6.37 1.58 6.27
CA GLY A 16 -7.15 0.66 5.43
C GLY A 16 -6.45 0.17 4.17
N VAL A 17 -5.16 0.43 4.02
CA VAL A 17 -4.34 0.20 2.80
C VAL A 17 -4.20 -1.29 2.43
N ALA A 18 -4.59 -2.21 3.32
CA ALA A 18 -4.65 -3.65 3.06
C ALA A 18 -6.03 -4.15 2.51
N ILE A 19 -7.14 -3.45 2.74
CA ILE A 19 -8.47 -4.11 2.84
C ILE A 19 -9.20 -4.39 1.49
N GLU A 20 -8.58 -4.27 0.32
CA GLU A 20 -9.23 -4.71 -0.94
C GLU A 20 -8.35 -5.61 -1.82
N ALA A 21 -7.16 -5.99 -1.35
CA ALA A 21 -6.14 -6.65 -2.15
C ALA A 21 -5.73 -8.04 -1.64
N ASP A 22 -6.28 -8.48 -0.50
CA ASP A 22 -5.81 -9.68 0.19
C ASP A 22 -5.91 -10.94 -0.69
N GLU A 23 -6.99 -11.11 -1.45
CA GLU A 23 -7.14 -12.24 -2.37
C GLU A 23 -6.05 -12.22 -3.46
N HIS A 24 -5.86 -11.10 -4.17
CA HIS A 24 -4.94 -11.04 -5.31
C HIS A 24 -3.45 -11.06 -4.95
N ILE A 25 -3.05 -10.53 -3.79
CA ILE A 25 -1.66 -10.59 -3.35
C ILE A 25 -1.32 -12.00 -2.87
N CYS A 26 -2.29 -12.67 -2.25
CA CYS A 26 -2.17 -14.01 -1.68
C CYS A 26 -2.71 -15.14 -2.59
N ASP A 27 -3.02 -14.84 -3.85
CA ASP A 27 -3.32 -15.82 -4.89
C ASP A 27 -2.10 -16.67 -5.26
N GLY A 28 -2.24 -17.99 -5.17
CA GLY A 28 -1.16 -18.99 -5.30
C GLY A 28 -0.61 -19.22 -6.72
N ALA A 29 -0.65 -18.20 -7.60
CA ALA A 29 0.00 -18.26 -8.89
C ALA A 29 1.49 -17.91 -8.77
N ASP A 30 2.34 -18.61 -9.51
CA ASP A 30 3.74 -18.22 -9.69
C ASP A 30 3.77 -17.02 -10.65
N HIS A 31 3.83 -15.81 -10.08
CA HIS A 31 4.07 -14.59 -10.82
C HIS A 31 5.55 -14.49 -11.25
N ASP A 32 5.84 -13.68 -12.26
CA ASP A 32 7.22 -13.38 -12.64
C ASP A 32 7.86 -12.34 -11.70
N GLU A 33 9.18 -12.15 -11.81
CA GLU A 33 9.93 -11.18 -10.98
C GLU A 33 9.39 -9.74 -11.10
N ARG A 34 8.88 -9.37 -12.29
CA ARG A 34 8.35 -8.03 -12.53
C ARG A 34 7.10 -7.77 -11.71
N TRP A 35 6.19 -8.74 -11.65
CA TRP A 35 5.00 -8.63 -10.82
C TRP A 35 5.35 -8.37 -9.35
N TYR A 36 6.32 -9.12 -8.80
CA TYR A 36 6.75 -8.94 -7.41
C TYR A 36 7.36 -7.56 -7.18
N GLN A 37 8.15 -7.05 -8.13
CA GLN A 37 8.67 -5.69 -8.06
C GLN A 37 7.53 -4.66 -8.02
N GLU A 38 6.56 -4.77 -8.94
CA GLU A 38 5.48 -3.81 -9.07
C GLU A 38 4.52 -3.83 -7.87
N VAL A 39 4.18 -5.01 -7.33
CA VAL A 39 3.41 -5.14 -6.08
C VAL A 39 4.20 -4.57 -4.90
N GLY A 40 5.50 -4.86 -4.83
CA GLY A 40 6.40 -4.30 -3.83
C GLY A 40 6.37 -2.77 -3.85
N GLU A 41 6.51 -2.16 -5.04
CA GLU A 41 6.36 -0.71 -5.21
C GLU A 41 4.99 -0.23 -4.74
N TRP A 42 3.89 -0.89 -5.15
CA TRP A 42 2.54 -0.49 -4.75
C TRP A 42 2.30 -0.51 -3.23
N LEU A 43 2.85 -1.50 -2.53
CA LEU A 43 2.82 -1.56 -1.07
C LEU A 43 3.51 -0.33 -0.47
N GLU A 44 4.56 0.20 -1.10
CA GLU A 44 5.29 1.36 -0.60
C GLU A 44 4.73 2.73 -1.01
N LEU A 45 3.72 2.80 -1.87
CA LEU A 45 3.23 4.07 -2.43
C LEU A 45 2.55 5.02 -1.42
N SER A 46 2.61 4.76 -0.12
CA SER A 46 1.91 5.47 0.97
C SER A 46 1.80 6.99 0.78
N PRO A 47 0.62 7.60 1.03
CA PRO A 47 0.44 9.06 0.93
C PRO A 47 1.14 9.83 2.07
N LEU A 48 1.72 9.11 3.04
CA LEU A 48 2.36 9.65 4.22
C LEU A 48 3.86 9.77 4.02
N ASN A 49 4.42 10.95 4.26
CA ASN A 49 5.86 11.20 4.33
C ASN A 49 6.44 10.45 5.54
N PHE A 50 6.69 9.16 5.37
CA PHE A 50 7.57 8.43 6.28
C PHE A 50 9.01 8.58 5.79
N ASP A 51 9.96 8.75 6.72
CA ASP A 51 11.39 8.74 6.40
C ASP A 51 11.81 7.45 5.68
N LYS A 52 11.06 6.36 5.89
CA LYS A 52 11.22 5.06 5.23
C LYS A 52 9.87 4.42 4.93
N PRO A 53 9.75 3.62 3.86
CA PRO A 53 8.51 2.93 3.55
C PRO A 53 8.14 1.91 4.66
N VAL A 54 6.91 1.98 5.16
CA VAL A 54 6.50 1.23 6.36
C VAL A 54 6.36 -0.27 6.08
N HIS A 55 5.94 -0.66 4.88
CA HIS A 55 5.84 -2.08 4.54
C HIS A 55 7.24 -2.71 4.46
N THR A 56 8.23 -1.98 3.94
CA THR A 56 9.64 -2.39 3.93
C THR A 56 10.17 -2.60 5.35
N GLU A 57 9.91 -1.67 6.26
CA GLU A 57 10.36 -1.80 7.65
C GLU A 57 9.65 -2.97 8.36
N THR A 58 8.35 -3.12 8.13
CA THR A 58 7.57 -4.23 8.69
C THR A 58 8.09 -5.60 8.23
N ARG A 59 8.35 -5.77 6.93
CA ARG A 59 8.93 -7.01 6.38
C ARG A 59 10.32 -7.29 6.95
N ARG A 60 11.17 -6.26 7.05
CA ARG A 60 12.49 -6.39 7.70
C ARG A 60 12.36 -6.87 9.15
N LEU A 61 11.43 -6.30 9.91
CA LEU A 61 11.23 -6.62 11.32
C LEU A 61 10.65 -8.03 11.55
N LEU A 62 9.75 -8.50 10.68
CA LEU A 62 9.09 -9.79 10.84
C LEU A 62 9.85 -10.96 10.18
N TYR A 63 10.44 -10.73 9.01
CA TYR A 63 10.99 -11.80 8.17
C TYR A 63 12.50 -11.68 7.95
N GLY A 64 13.13 -10.60 8.41
CA GLY A 64 14.55 -10.35 8.16
C GLY A 64 14.87 -9.99 6.71
N ASN A 65 13.86 -9.88 5.84
CA ASN A 65 13.98 -9.52 4.43
C ASN A 65 13.13 -8.28 4.13
N PRO A 66 13.71 -7.15 3.69
CA PRO A 66 12.95 -5.97 3.31
C PRO A 66 12.27 -6.08 1.94
N ALA A 67 12.75 -6.96 1.05
CA ALA A 67 12.23 -7.10 -0.31
C ALA A 67 10.87 -7.81 -0.32
N PHE A 68 10.02 -7.47 -1.29
CA PHE A 68 8.82 -8.23 -1.57
C PHE A 68 9.11 -9.21 -2.70
N ASP A 69 9.49 -10.44 -2.34
CA ASP A 69 9.73 -11.55 -3.25
C ASP A 69 8.76 -12.71 -2.95
N LYS A 70 8.84 -13.79 -3.75
CA LYS A 70 7.96 -14.97 -3.60
C LYS A 70 7.96 -15.55 -2.19
N ASP A 71 9.14 -15.72 -1.59
CA ASP A 71 9.28 -16.34 -0.27
C ASP A 71 8.74 -15.42 0.83
N THR A 72 9.06 -14.13 0.77
CA THR A 72 8.57 -13.13 1.73
C THR A 72 7.06 -12.95 1.62
N ARG A 73 6.51 -12.96 0.39
CA ARG A 73 5.07 -12.96 0.16
C ARG A 73 4.42 -14.19 0.79
N ASN A 74 4.99 -15.39 0.60
CA ASN A 74 4.41 -16.61 1.16
C ASN A 74 4.40 -16.58 2.68
N ALA A 75 5.48 -16.08 3.31
CA ALA A 75 5.54 -15.86 4.74
C ALA A 75 4.51 -14.80 5.19
N MET A 76 4.37 -13.70 4.45
CA MET A 76 3.35 -12.67 4.70
C MET A 76 1.93 -13.23 4.66
N CYS A 77 1.59 -13.99 3.62
CA CYS A 77 0.26 -14.58 3.47
C CYS A 77 -0.02 -15.65 4.53
N ALA A 78 0.99 -16.43 4.94
CA ALA A 78 0.84 -17.41 6.03
C ALA A 78 0.70 -16.74 7.42
N GLY A 79 1.33 -15.57 7.60
CA GLY A 79 1.36 -14.79 8.84
C GLY A 79 0.54 -13.50 8.79
N GLU A 80 -0.51 -13.44 7.97
CA GLU A 80 -1.22 -12.21 7.58
C GLU A 80 -1.63 -11.34 8.78
N ALA A 81 -2.23 -11.95 9.81
CA ALA A 81 -2.66 -11.23 11.01
C ALA A 81 -1.48 -10.56 11.74
N ALA A 82 -0.36 -11.27 11.90
CA ALA A 82 0.83 -10.73 12.56
C ALA A 82 1.49 -9.63 11.70
N PHE A 83 1.47 -9.80 10.37
CA PHE A 83 1.93 -8.76 9.45
C PHE A 83 1.09 -7.49 9.56
N ASN A 84 -0.23 -7.62 9.50
CA ASN A 84 -1.17 -6.50 9.57
C ASN A 84 -1.10 -5.77 10.93
N GLU A 85 -1.00 -6.50 12.04
CA GLU A 85 -0.82 -5.92 13.38
C GLU A 85 0.50 -5.14 13.47
N LYS A 86 1.61 -5.71 12.96
CA LYS A 86 2.91 -5.03 13.00
C LYS A 86 2.93 -3.81 12.08
N LEU A 87 2.35 -3.92 10.88
CA LEU A 87 2.19 -2.82 9.94
C LEU A 87 1.44 -1.65 10.60
N GLN A 88 0.29 -1.93 11.22
CA GLN A 88 -0.50 -0.92 11.94
C GLN A 88 0.32 -0.24 13.06
N THR A 89 1.10 -1.03 13.80
CA THR A 89 2.00 -0.53 14.85
C THR A 89 3.04 0.43 14.27
N VAL A 90 3.76 0.03 13.22
CA VAL A 90 4.83 0.87 12.64
C VAL A 90 4.27 2.13 11.99
N ILE A 91 3.11 2.04 11.32
CA ILE A 91 2.40 3.22 10.79
C ILE A 91 2.09 4.18 11.93
N THR A 92 1.52 3.69 13.03
CA THR A 92 1.12 4.50 14.18
C THR A 92 2.33 5.16 14.87
N GLU A 93 3.43 4.42 15.03
CA GLU A 93 4.68 4.93 15.62
C GLU A 93 5.35 5.99 14.72
N SER A 94 5.26 5.82 13.40
CA SER A 94 5.94 6.68 12.42
C SER A 94 5.08 7.84 11.93
N TYR A 95 3.78 7.84 12.25
CA TYR A 95 2.85 8.85 11.77
C TYR A 95 3.10 10.21 12.42
N VAL A 96 3.21 11.23 11.57
CA VAL A 96 3.32 12.63 12.00
C VAL A 96 2.07 13.37 11.52
N ILE A 97 1.35 13.97 12.47
CA ILE A 97 0.15 14.77 12.20
C ILE A 97 0.48 15.88 11.20
N GLY A 98 -0.29 15.98 10.12
CA GLY A 98 -0.14 17.01 9.09
C GLY A 98 0.93 16.72 8.03
N ASN A 99 1.51 15.51 8.00
CA ASN A 99 2.55 15.12 7.06
C ASN A 99 2.02 14.36 5.83
N LEU A 100 0.80 14.70 5.42
CA LEU A 100 0.27 14.28 4.13
C LEU A 100 0.95 15.13 3.04
N GLN A 101 1.23 14.54 1.87
CA GLN A 101 1.66 15.36 0.73
C GLN A 101 0.63 16.46 0.45
N GLU A 102 1.09 17.59 -0.08
CA GLU A 102 0.23 18.75 -0.41
C GLU A 102 -1.04 18.29 -1.17
N LEU A 103 -2.20 18.79 -0.71
CA LEU A 103 -3.54 18.45 -1.20
C LEU A 103 -4.09 17.08 -0.78
N CYS A 104 -3.28 16.15 -0.25
CA CYS A 104 -3.77 14.91 0.34
C CYS A 104 -4.54 15.15 1.66
N GLU A 105 -4.37 16.32 2.29
CA GLU A 105 -5.16 16.73 3.45
C GLU A 105 -6.62 17.12 3.13
N THR A 106 -6.97 17.21 1.85
CA THR A 106 -8.35 17.45 1.41
C THR A 106 -9.06 16.15 1.03
N ASN A 107 -10.38 16.07 1.23
CA ASN A 107 -11.19 14.93 0.79
C ASN A 107 -11.05 14.64 -0.72
N GLU A 108 -10.90 15.69 -1.55
CA GLU A 108 -10.77 15.55 -2.99
C GLU A 108 -9.40 14.99 -3.40
N GLY A 109 -8.31 15.55 -2.87
CA GLY A 109 -6.96 15.07 -3.16
C GLY A 109 -6.74 13.65 -2.64
N LEU A 110 -7.23 13.34 -1.43
CA LEU A 110 -7.20 11.97 -0.89
C LEU A 110 -7.97 11.00 -1.79
N LEU A 111 -9.19 11.35 -2.22
CA LEU A 111 -9.97 10.50 -3.13
C LEU A 111 -9.25 10.28 -4.47
N ARG A 112 -8.61 11.33 -5.01
CA ARG A 112 -7.85 11.25 -6.26
C ARG A 112 -6.67 10.29 -6.14
N TYR A 113 -5.91 10.41 -5.06
CA TYR A 113 -4.81 9.51 -4.75
C TYR A 113 -5.29 8.07 -4.62
N MET A 114 -6.37 7.82 -3.87
CA MET A 114 -6.94 6.48 -3.70
C MET A 114 -7.37 5.86 -5.04
N LYS A 115 -8.02 6.64 -5.91
CA LYS A 115 -8.38 6.20 -7.27
C LYS A 115 -7.16 5.83 -8.10
N ARG A 116 -6.11 6.66 -8.09
CA ARG A 116 -4.89 6.40 -8.86
C ARG A 116 -4.12 5.19 -8.32
N ARG A 117 -4.05 5.05 -7.00
CA ARG A 117 -3.47 3.88 -6.33
C ARG A 117 -4.21 2.59 -6.68
N SER A 118 -5.54 2.63 -6.72
CA SER A 118 -6.37 1.50 -7.16
C SER A 118 -6.14 1.16 -8.64
N ALA A 119 -6.00 2.16 -9.52
CA ALA A 119 -5.69 1.93 -10.93
C ALA A 119 -4.31 1.26 -11.13
N VAL A 120 -3.29 1.67 -10.37
CA VAL A 120 -1.98 0.99 -10.35
C VAL A 120 -2.16 -0.46 -9.90
N PHE A 121 -2.87 -0.72 -8.79
CA PHE A 121 -3.12 -2.09 -8.32
C PHE A 121 -3.78 -2.97 -9.39
N GLN A 122 -4.85 -2.47 -10.01
CA GLN A 122 -5.56 -3.19 -11.08
C GLN A 122 -4.66 -3.50 -12.27
N TRP A 123 -3.80 -2.56 -12.66
CA TRP A 123 -2.84 -2.80 -13.74
C TRP A 123 -1.85 -3.91 -13.38
N ILE A 124 -1.37 -3.96 -12.12
CA ILE A 124 -0.47 -5.01 -11.64
C ILE A 124 -1.17 -6.38 -11.64
N THR A 125 -2.40 -6.46 -11.10
CA THR A 125 -3.11 -7.72 -10.95
C THR A 125 -3.60 -8.31 -12.28
N VAL A 126 -3.89 -7.47 -13.28
CA VAL A 126 -4.21 -7.94 -14.65
C VAL A 126 -2.99 -8.58 -15.32
N ASN A 127 -1.77 -8.21 -14.92
CA ASN A 127 -0.51 -8.77 -15.43
C ASN A 127 -0.36 -8.66 -16.97
N ASP A 128 -1.09 -7.73 -17.62
CA ASP A 128 -0.92 -7.40 -19.04
C ASP A 128 0.08 -6.25 -19.19
N TRP A 129 1.34 -6.63 -19.24
CA TRP A 129 2.46 -5.71 -19.33
C TRP A 129 2.56 -4.91 -20.64
N ASN A 130 1.73 -5.22 -21.65
CA ASN A 130 1.63 -4.41 -22.87
C ASN A 130 0.82 -3.13 -22.64
N THR A 131 -0.08 -3.14 -21.65
CA THR A 131 -0.81 -1.94 -21.24
C THR A 131 0.15 -0.99 -20.51
N PRO A 132 0.19 0.31 -20.84
CA PRO A 132 1.07 1.26 -20.15
C PRO A 132 0.78 1.33 -18.64
N LYS A 133 1.84 1.37 -17.82
CA LYS A 133 1.73 1.57 -16.38
C LYS A 133 0.99 2.88 -16.08
N PRO A 134 -0.05 2.87 -15.23
CA PRO A 134 -0.69 4.09 -14.78
C PRO A 134 0.31 5.04 -14.10
N PRO A 135 0.08 6.36 -14.16
CA PRO A 135 0.97 7.32 -13.49
C PRO A 135 1.00 7.07 -11.98
N ALA A 136 2.12 7.45 -11.36
CA ALA A 136 2.29 7.35 -9.92
C ALA A 136 1.11 8.04 -9.18
N PRO A 137 0.58 7.44 -8.11
CA PRO A 137 -0.49 8.04 -7.34
C PRO A 137 -0.02 9.37 -6.74
N THR A 138 -0.80 10.42 -6.99
CA THR A 138 -0.58 11.74 -6.41
C THR A 138 -1.93 12.37 -6.08
N CYS A 139 -1.94 13.21 -5.05
CA CYS A 139 -3.10 14.01 -4.67
C CYS A 139 -3.29 15.26 -5.55
N LEU A 140 -2.25 15.64 -6.29
CA LEU A 140 -2.27 16.78 -7.21
C LEU A 140 -3.24 16.55 -8.37
N ALA A 141 -3.89 17.60 -8.87
CA ALA A 141 -4.86 17.50 -9.95
C ALA A 141 -4.27 16.89 -11.23
#